data_AF-A0A8H6YYN8-F1
#
_entry.id   AF-A0A8H6YYN8-F1
#
_cell.length_a   1.000
_cell.length_b   1.000
_cell.length_c   1.000
_cell.angle_alpha   90.00
_cell.angle_beta   90.00
_cell.angle_gamma   90.00
#
_symmetry.space_group_name_H-M   'P 1'
#
loop_
_entity.id
_entity.type
_entity.pdbx_description
1 polymer ?
#
loop_
_entity_poly.entity_id
_entity_poly.type
_entity_poly.pdbx_seq_one_letter_code
_entity_poly.pdbx_strand_id
1 'polypeptide(L)'
;MSTLAFSTSTFNITIPVPEGTSDHGDPSILCTPTNWTSILSFFIGNYIAHAATTLSSPGEELFEYAQTVAMALLFPSAGVERGLDAIFRCAVSAKSDLMRAARAGALCTVIRTKEWKSDPTDPLVRRHGQYLDRVTHKHLPYWRFRDAPCEWRKIHGVVKTLPPGYKFEVVPRDAVVNPTKNPAGADAQSVVICTSQQTAKVVVAIWKTLYGAATLYHARGDQLARYGYAAFALTVTPYTVMSIVNLLGALLTPSYPTMYLVRSEVMDELDRRTSGPEPYFYGTVGFFGTGRRGIGRGGIERAQEELGEEEQQAPPSMGWLSLFQLLPNPPINIPVSIPDMPQFYIVLAVAGGIPLAIIGGLTKFRQGDSTLSQRVWLMMWLALGCVGAIFARLRIDMAQYSSKRLLTTVFLFYHVVYAAPAIGGMVVVGKMIKGYGDCIRLD
;
A
#
# COMPACT_ATOMS: atom_id res chain seq x y z
N MET A 1 -31.01 43.04 -49.32
CA MET A 1 -30.18 41.88 -48.91
C MET A 1 -31.13 40.73 -48.64
N SER A 2 -31.24 39.80 -49.59
CA SER A 2 -32.09 38.62 -49.46
C SER A 2 -31.30 37.52 -48.75
N THR A 3 -31.78 37.10 -47.59
CA THR A 3 -31.25 35.99 -46.80
C THR A 3 -31.57 34.68 -47.52
N LEU A 4 -30.55 34.03 -48.09
CA LEU A 4 -30.67 32.67 -48.61
C LEU A 4 -30.80 31.70 -47.44
N ALA A 5 -32.00 31.15 -47.25
CA ALA A 5 -32.21 30.02 -46.35
C ALA A 5 -31.62 28.76 -46.98
N PHE A 6 -30.51 28.26 -46.43
CA PHE A 6 -30.01 26.93 -46.77
C PHE A 6 -30.99 25.90 -46.21
N SER A 7 -31.76 25.27 -47.09
CA SER A 7 -32.55 24.08 -46.77
C SER A 7 -31.58 22.91 -46.60
N THR A 8 -31.23 22.56 -45.37
CA THR A 8 -30.53 21.31 -45.06
C THR A 8 -31.48 20.15 -45.35
N SER A 9 -31.32 19.53 -46.53
CA SER A 9 -32.04 18.31 -46.90
C SER A 9 -31.59 17.17 -45.98
N THR A 10 -32.46 16.72 -45.09
CA THR A 10 -32.26 15.49 -44.32
C THR A 10 -32.46 14.30 -45.25
N PHE A 11 -31.37 13.66 -45.66
CA PHE A 11 -31.44 12.41 -46.43
C PHE A 11 -31.53 11.23 -45.47
N ASN A 12 -32.56 10.39 -45.64
CA ASN A 12 -32.64 9.12 -44.92
C ASN A 12 -31.68 8.12 -45.56
N ILE A 13 -30.62 7.77 -44.86
CA ILE A 13 -29.65 6.76 -45.27
C ILE A 13 -29.97 5.47 -44.51
N THR A 14 -30.32 4.40 -45.24
CA THR A 14 -30.47 3.06 -44.66
C THR A 14 -29.14 2.33 -44.79
N ILE A 15 -28.51 2.01 -43.66
CA ILE A 15 -27.24 1.29 -43.61
C ILE A 15 -27.51 -0.11 -43.07
N PRO A 16 -27.04 -1.19 -43.73
CA PRO A 16 -27.12 -2.52 -43.16
C PRO A 16 -26.18 -2.61 -41.94
N VAL A 17 -26.73 -2.98 -40.78
CA VAL A 17 -25.98 -3.15 -39.53
C VAL A 17 -26.00 -4.62 -39.10
N PRO A 18 -25.01 -5.09 -38.32
CA PRO A 18 -24.99 -6.45 -37.80
C PRO A 18 -26.27 -6.81 -37.03
N GLU A 19 -26.68 -8.07 -37.10
CA GLU A 19 -27.82 -8.58 -36.31
C GLU A 19 -27.56 -8.38 -34.80
N GLY A 20 -28.58 -7.92 -34.07
CA GLY A 20 -28.47 -7.59 -32.65
C GLY A 20 -27.95 -6.17 -32.36
N THR A 21 -27.78 -5.33 -33.39
CA THR A 21 -27.55 -3.90 -33.22
C THR A 21 -28.78 -3.22 -32.60
N SER A 22 -28.55 -2.30 -31.66
CA SER A 22 -29.60 -1.54 -30.99
C SER A 22 -29.19 -0.09 -30.82
N ASP A 23 -30.16 0.82 -30.79
CA ASP A 23 -30.00 2.23 -30.43
C ASP A 23 -30.34 2.47 -28.96
N HIS A 24 -30.69 1.42 -28.21
CA HIS A 24 -31.10 1.55 -26.82
C HIS A 24 -32.24 2.59 -26.61
N GLY A 25 -33.08 2.82 -27.61
CA GLY A 25 -34.13 3.83 -27.55
C GLY A 25 -33.63 5.28 -27.55
N ASP A 26 -32.34 5.51 -27.83
CA ASP A 26 -31.75 6.82 -28.07
C ASP A 26 -31.19 6.86 -29.51
N PRO A 27 -31.81 7.62 -30.42
CA PRO A 27 -31.41 7.64 -31.83
C PRO A 27 -30.01 8.24 -32.06
N SER A 28 -29.41 8.87 -31.04
CA SER A 28 -28.05 9.43 -31.12
C SER A 28 -26.94 8.42 -30.84
N ILE A 29 -27.27 7.14 -30.60
CA ILE A 29 -26.29 6.09 -30.36
C ILE A 29 -26.53 4.86 -31.24
N LEU A 30 -25.44 4.18 -31.57
CA LEU A 30 -25.45 2.90 -32.27
C LEU A 30 -24.61 1.90 -31.49
N CYS A 31 -25.25 0.87 -30.95
CA CYS A 31 -24.62 -0.19 -30.19
C CYS A 31 -24.60 -1.49 -30.99
N THR A 32 -23.41 -2.00 -31.26
CA THR A 32 -23.21 -3.28 -31.95
C THR A 32 -22.95 -4.41 -30.95
N PRO A 33 -23.25 -5.67 -31.27
CA PRO A 33 -22.94 -6.79 -30.38
C PRO A 33 -21.45 -6.84 -30.00
N THR A 34 -21.18 -6.96 -28.70
CA THR A 34 -19.81 -6.92 -28.16
C THR A 34 -18.98 -8.12 -28.64
N ASN A 35 -17.74 -7.85 -29.05
CA ASN A 35 -16.74 -8.89 -29.32
C ASN A 35 -16.00 -9.34 -28.05
N TRP A 36 -15.54 -10.59 -28.01
CA TRP A 36 -14.72 -11.10 -26.90
C TRP A 36 -13.45 -10.29 -26.65
N THR A 37 -12.89 -9.68 -27.70
CA THR A 37 -11.74 -8.77 -27.63
C THR A 37 -12.06 -7.49 -26.86
N SER A 38 -13.26 -6.92 -27.02
CA SER A 38 -13.71 -5.74 -26.27
C SER A 38 -13.84 -6.05 -24.78
N ILE A 39 -14.42 -7.21 -24.44
CA ILE A 39 -14.51 -7.71 -23.06
C ILE A 39 -13.11 -7.88 -22.49
N LEU A 40 -12.22 -8.59 -23.19
CA LEU A 40 -10.86 -8.84 -22.72
C LEU A 40 -10.08 -7.53 -22.52
N SER A 41 -10.18 -6.58 -23.46
CA SER A 41 -9.52 -5.28 -23.38
C SER A 41 -10.03 -4.47 -22.19
N PHE A 42 -11.34 -4.51 -21.93
CA PHE A 42 -11.91 -3.93 -20.73
C PHE A 42 -11.28 -4.53 -19.48
N PHE A 43 -11.21 -5.86 -19.37
CA PHE A 43 -10.64 -6.50 -18.18
C PHE A 43 -9.15 -6.21 -17.98
N ILE A 44 -8.36 -6.26 -19.07
CA ILE A 44 -6.93 -5.97 -19.02
C ILE A 44 -6.70 -4.51 -18.60
N GLY A 45 -7.34 -3.56 -19.30
CA GLY A 45 -7.14 -2.14 -19.07
C GLY A 45 -7.74 -1.63 -17.76
N ASN A 46 -8.76 -2.30 -17.22
CA ASN A 46 -9.43 -1.84 -16.01
C ASN A 46 -9.10 -2.61 -14.73
N TYR A 47 -8.84 -3.92 -14.80
CA TYR A 47 -8.59 -4.74 -13.60
C TYR A 47 -7.22 -5.41 -13.55
N ILE A 48 -6.53 -5.66 -14.67
CA ILE A 48 -5.21 -6.32 -14.61
C ILE A 48 -4.11 -5.27 -14.54
N ALA A 49 -4.21 -4.22 -15.35
CA ALA A 49 -3.14 -3.25 -15.51
C ALA A 49 -2.79 -2.48 -14.22
N HIS A 50 -3.74 -2.23 -13.32
CA HIS A 50 -3.42 -1.57 -12.05
C HIS A 50 -2.58 -2.47 -11.13
N ALA A 51 -2.69 -3.80 -11.25
CA ALA A 51 -1.93 -4.73 -10.41
C ALA A 51 -0.41 -4.54 -10.62
N ALA A 52 0.01 -4.21 -11.85
CA ALA A 52 1.39 -3.88 -12.19
C ALA A 52 1.89 -2.55 -11.60
N THR A 53 0.99 -1.67 -11.16
CA THR A 53 1.33 -0.39 -10.52
C THR A 53 1.58 -0.53 -9.02
N THR A 54 1.27 -1.69 -8.43
CA THR A 54 1.38 -1.93 -6.99
C THR A 54 2.80 -1.66 -6.49
N LEU A 55 2.92 -0.85 -5.44
CA LEU A 55 4.21 -0.54 -4.86
C LEU A 55 4.72 -1.73 -4.03
N SER A 56 6.02 -2.00 -4.13
CA SER A 56 6.71 -3.00 -3.32
C SER A 56 7.29 -2.33 -2.08
N SER A 57 7.28 -3.03 -0.94
CA SER A 57 8.03 -2.57 0.23
C SER A 57 9.53 -2.85 0.07
N PRO A 58 10.41 -2.09 0.75
CA PRO A 58 11.84 -2.37 0.76
C PRO A 58 12.16 -3.80 1.19
N GLY A 59 12.99 -4.50 0.42
CA GLY A 59 13.42 -5.88 0.72
C GLY A 59 12.31 -6.92 0.74
N GLU A 60 11.15 -6.64 0.18
CA GLU A 60 10.01 -7.57 0.16
C GLU A 60 10.31 -8.86 -0.63
N GLU A 61 9.87 -9.99 -0.08
CA GLU A 61 10.02 -11.28 -0.78
C GLU A 61 9.03 -11.40 -1.93
N LEU A 62 9.43 -12.11 -2.99
CA LEU A 62 8.63 -12.26 -4.21
C LEU A 62 7.25 -12.86 -3.92
N PHE A 63 7.17 -13.85 -3.04
CA PHE A 63 5.90 -14.48 -2.67
C PHE A 63 4.94 -13.51 -1.96
N GLU A 64 5.45 -12.70 -1.03
CA GLU A 64 4.65 -11.69 -0.32
C GLU A 64 4.19 -10.58 -1.27
N TYR A 65 5.07 -10.15 -2.16
CA TYR A 65 4.73 -9.19 -3.20
C TYR A 65 3.67 -9.75 -4.16
N ALA A 66 3.81 -10.99 -4.62
CA ALA A 66 2.84 -11.65 -5.49
C ALA A 66 1.47 -11.77 -4.81
N GLN A 67 1.42 -12.11 -3.51
CA GLN A 67 0.19 -12.12 -2.74
C GLN A 67 -0.46 -10.73 -2.71
N THR A 68 0.35 -9.67 -2.51
CA THR A 68 -0.14 -8.29 -2.53
C THR A 68 -0.68 -7.91 -3.91
N VAL A 69 -0.01 -8.27 -5.00
CA VAL A 69 -0.47 -8.02 -6.37
C VAL A 69 -1.77 -8.75 -6.66
N ALA A 70 -1.90 -10.02 -6.24
CA ALA A 70 -3.15 -10.77 -6.36
C ALA A 70 -4.29 -10.10 -5.59
N MET A 71 -4.01 -9.55 -4.41
CA MET A 71 -5.00 -8.78 -3.65
C MET A 71 -5.34 -7.46 -4.30
N ALA A 72 -4.36 -6.73 -4.82
CA ALA A 72 -4.60 -5.48 -5.54
C ALA A 72 -5.54 -5.70 -6.73
N LEU A 73 -5.38 -6.81 -7.47
CA LEU A 73 -6.23 -7.18 -8.60
C LEU A 73 -7.71 -7.33 -8.19
N LEU A 74 -7.97 -7.96 -7.05
CA LEU A 74 -9.33 -8.17 -6.54
C LEU A 74 -9.87 -6.99 -5.73
N PHE A 75 -8.99 -6.30 -5.00
CA PHE A 75 -9.31 -5.26 -4.03
C PHE A 75 -8.29 -4.11 -4.10
N PRO A 76 -8.69 -2.95 -4.64
CA PRO A 76 -7.77 -1.83 -4.85
C PRO A 76 -7.23 -1.21 -3.55
N SER A 77 -7.90 -1.43 -2.42
CA SER A 77 -7.52 -0.89 -1.10
C SER A 77 -6.13 -1.31 -0.65
N ALA A 78 -5.71 -2.55 -0.94
CA ALA A 78 -4.37 -3.05 -0.64
C ALA A 78 -3.26 -2.23 -1.33
N GLY A 79 -3.54 -1.72 -2.53
CA GLY A 79 -2.65 -0.81 -3.23
C GLY A 79 -2.64 0.59 -2.66
N VAL A 80 -3.82 1.12 -2.34
CA VAL A 80 -4.00 2.48 -1.80
C VAL A 80 -3.17 2.68 -0.52
N GLU A 81 -3.16 1.72 0.39
CA GLU A 81 -2.36 1.80 1.63
C GLU A 81 -0.87 2.02 1.33
N ARG A 82 -0.31 1.20 0.42
CA ARG A 82 1.11 1.27 0.05
C ARG A 82 1.45 2.55 -0.70
N GLY A 83 0.56 2.97 -1.61
CA GLY A 83 0.71 4.22 -2.34
C GLY A 83 0.69 5.43 -1.41
N LEU A 84 -0.24 5.48 -0.45
CA LEU A 84 -0.30 6.54 0.55
C LEU A 84 0.92 6.57 1.46
N ASP A 85 1.35 5.41 1.97
CA ASP A 85 2.58 5.33 2.77
C ASP A 85 3.79 5.85 2.00
N ALA A 86 3.94 5.50 0.72
CA ALA A 86 4.99 6.05 -0.15
C ALA A 86 4.87 7.56 -0.35
N ILE A 87 3.65 8.10 -0.50
CA ILE A 87 3.41 9.55 -0.58
C ILE A 87 3.82 10.24 0.73
N PHE A 88 3.40 9.70 1.88
CA PHE A 88 3.71 10.27 3.19
C PHE A 88 5.20 10.19 3.53
N ARG A 89 5.91 9.15 3.08
CA ARG A 89 7.37 9.06 3.19
C ARG A 89 8.06 10.18 2.41
N CYS A 90 7.54 10.53 1.23
CA CYS A 90 8.07 11.57 0.33
C CYS A 90 9.61 11.55 0.26
N ALA A 91 10.18 10.35 0.10
CA ALA A 91 11.61 10.14 0.33
C ALA A 91 12.49 10.93 -0.65
N VAL A 92 11.99 11.25 -1.85
CA VAL A 92 12.68 12.05 -2.87
C VAL A 92 13.11 13.43 -2.35
N SER A 93 12.40 13.98 -1.35
CA SER A 93 12.73 15.27 -0.73
C SER A 93 13.98 15.25 0.15
N ALA A 94 14.56 14.07 0.42
CA ALA A 94 15.81 13.94 1.15
C ALA A 94 17.02 14.36 0.30
N LYS A 95 17.96 15.06 0.96
CA LYS A 95 19.15 15.64 0.33
C LYS A 95 20.28 14.64 0.07
N SER A 96 20.38 13.56 0.86
CA SER A 96 21.38 12.50 0.69
C SER A 96 20.72 11.15 0.45
N ASP A 97 21.43 10.23 -0.19
CA ASP A 97 20.95 8.88 -0.48
C ASP A 97 20.65 8.08 0.80
N LEU A 98 21.45 8.27 1.86
CA LEU A 98 21.23 7.64 3.15
C LEU A 98 19.97 8.18 3.84
N MET A 99 19.74 9.50 3.82
CA MET A 99 18.51 10.09 4.34
C MET A 99 17.29 9.66 3.52
N ARG A 100 17.46 9.52 2.20
CA ARG A 100 16.42 9.03 1.29
C ARG A 100 16.05 7.59 1.61
N ALA A 101 17.03 6.73 1.82
CA ALA A 101 16.83 5.35 2.23
C ALA A 101 16.18 5.25 3.62
N ALA A 102 16.59 6.10 4.58
CA ALA A 102 15.97 6.17 5.90
C ALA A 102 14.48 6.55 5.80
N ARG A 103 14.16 7.63 5.08
CA ARG A 103 12.76 8.07 4.86
C ARG A 103 11.93 7.03 4.12
N ALA A 104 12.53 6.36 3.14
CA ALA A 104 11.92 5.27 2.41
C ALA A 104 11.75 3.99 3.25
N GLY A 105 12.25 3.95 4.50
CA GLY A 105 12.17 2.79 5.39
C GLY A 105 13.01 1.61 4.92
N ALA A 106 14.10 1.86 4.18
CA ALA A 106 14.98 0.84 3.62
C ALA A 106 16.22 0.57 4.49
N LEU A 107 16.31 1.17 5.67
CA LEU A 107 17.45 1.02 6.59
C LEU A 107 17.05 0.23 7.84
N CYS A 108 17.92 -0.67 8.27
CA CYS A 108 17.78 -1.46 9.49
C CYS A 108 19.00 -1.31 10.39
N THR A 109 18.80 -1.45 11.69
CA THR A 109 19.84 -1.54 12.72
C THR A 109 19.54 -2.72 13.64
N VAL A 110 20.48 -3.05 14.53
CA VAL A 110 20.27 -4.02 15.61
C VAL A 110 20.01 -3.29 16.92
N ILE A 111 19.07 -3.83 17.68
CA ILE A 111 18.71 -3.37 19.03
C ILE A 111 18.68 -4.54 20.02
N ARG A 112 18.79 -4.23 21.31
CA ARG A 112 18.70 -5.22 22.39
C ARG A 112 17.22 -5.49 22.71
N THR A 113 16.89 -6.74 23.06
CA THR A 113 15.55 -7.13 23.51
C THR A 113 15.52 -7.34 25.02
N LYS A 114 14.34 -7.60 25.59
CA LYS A 114 14.18 -7.92 27.03
C LYS A 114 14.92 -9.17 27.46
N GLU A 115 15.22 -10.07 26.53
CA GLU A 115 15.94 -11.33 26.77
C GLU A 115 17.46 -11.14 26.77
N TRP A 116 17.93 -9.94 26.42
CA TRP A 116 19.34 -9.62 26.39
C TRP A 116 19.96 -9.74 27.79
N LYS A 117 21.10 -10.44 27.86
CA LYS A 117 21.88 -10.60 29.08
C LYS A 117 23.13 -9.71 29.02
N SER A 118 23.34 -8.93 30.08
CA SER A 118 24.53 -8.08 30.20
C SER A 118 25.79 -8.91 30.39
N ASP A 119 26.85 -8.57 29.65
CA ASP A 119 28.19 -9.06 29.93
C ASP A 119 28.91 -8.06 30.86
N PRO A 120 29.29 -8.45 32.09
CA PRO A 120 29.97 -7.57 33.05
C PRO A 120 31.35 -7.07 32.58
N THR A 121 31.93 -7.74 31.57
CA THR A 121 33.25 -7.44 31.02
C THR A 121 33.19 -6.41 29.89
N ASP A 122 32.00 -6.10 29.35
CA ASP A 122 31.85 -5.13 28.28
C ASP A 122 31.95 -3.67 28.81
N PRO A 123 32.93 -2.87 28.35
CA PRO A 123 33.09 -1.47 28.78
C PRO A 123 31.90 -0.57 28.44
N LEU A 124 31.06 -0.88 27.45
CA LEU A 124 29.84 -0.12 27.15
C LEU A 124 28.73 -0.37 28.18
N VAL A 125 28.65 -1.59 28.73
CA VAL A 125 27.72 -1.95 29.81
C VAL A 125 28.09 -1.24 31.12
N ARG A 126 29.40 -1.06 31.38
CA ARG A 126 29.88 -0.30 32.55
C ARG A 126 29.65 1.20 32.45
N ARG A 127 29.65 1.78 31.24
CA ARG A 127 29.47 3.23 31.02
C ARG A 127 27.99 3.69 31.04
N HIS A 128 27.06 2.79 30.71
CA HIS A 128 25.62 3.06 30.59
C HIS A 128 24.76 2.17 31.49
N GLY A 129 25.27 1.84 32.69
CA GLY A 129 24.73 0.82 33.59
C GLY A 129 23.21 0.77 33.65
N GLN A 130 22.64 -0.44 33.45
CA GLN A 130 21.21 -0.80 33.57
C GLN A 130 20.18 0.23 33.07
N TYR A 131 20.56 1.20 32.24
CA TYR A 131 19.61 2.03 31.52
C TYR A 131 19.11 1.15 30.39
N LEU A 132 18.19 0.28 30.78
CA LEU A 132 17.33 -0.45 29.88
C LEU A 132 17.02 0.49 28.74
N ASP A 133 17.30 0.00 27.55
CA ASP A 133 16.81 0.48 26.28
C ASP A 133 15.25 0.36 26.31
N ARG A 134 14.59 1.00 27.29
CA ARG A 134 13.13 1.10 27.44
C ARG A 134 12.52 1.88 26.26
N VAL A 135 13.37 2.46 25.42
CA VAL A 135 13.01 3.20 24.21
C VAL A 135 12.60 2.26 23.08
N THR A 136 13.00 0.98 23.07
CA THR A 136 12.85 0.14 21.87
C THR A 136 11.64 -0.79 21.84
N HIS A 137 10.71 -0.69 22.78
CA HIS A 137 9.52 -1.55 22.76
C HIS A 137 8.16 -0.89 22.96
N LYS A 138 8.09 0.36 23.42
CA LYS A 138 6.77 0.94 23.75
C LYS A 138 6.30 2.04 22.81
N HIS A 139 7.16 2.91 22.27
CA HIS A 139 6.63 4.09 21.58
C HIS A 139 7.60 4.69 20.54
N LEU A 140 7.81 3.98 19.42
CA LEU A 140 7.78 4.74 18.16
C LEU A 140 6.35 5.26 18.04
N PRO A 141 6.14 6.56 17.71
CA PRO A 141 4.82 7.16 17.72
C PRO A 141 3.83 6.25 17.01
N TYR A 142 2.79 5.84 17.76
CA TYR A 142 1.81 4.82 17.39
C TYR A 142 1.33 5.04 15.94
N TRP A 143 1.24 6.30 15.51
CA TRP A 143 0.77 6.76 14.20
C TRP A 143 1.75 6.76 13.02
N ARG A 144 3.02 6.33 13.15
CA ARG A 144 3.88 6.11 11.97
C ARG A 144 3.66 4.69 11.44
N PHE A 145 3.35 4.55 10.15
CA PHE A 145 3.21 3.28 9.43
C PHE A 145 4.17 2.22 9.99
N ARG A 146 3.62 1.26 10.73
CA ARG A 146 4.41 0.17 11.30
C ARG A 146 4.92 -0.63 10.09
N ASP A 147 6.22 -0.63 9.90
CA ASP A 147 6.84 -1.45 8.87
C ASP A 147 6.83 -2.91 9.34
N ALA A 148 6.71 -3.85 8.39
CA ALA A 148 6.93 -5.25 8.72
C ALA A 148 8.35 -5.42 9.30
N PRO A 149 8.56 -6.35 10.25
CA PRO A 149 9.87 -6.56 10.86
C PRO A 149 10.98 -6.67 9.83
N CYS A 150 12.12 -6.02 10.08
CA CYS A 150 13.30 -6.09 9.20
C CYS A 150 13.70 -7.54 8.88
N GLU A 151 13.57 -8.43 9.87
CA GLU A 151 13.90 -9.85 9.75
C GLU A 151 13.00 -10.63 8.76
N TRP A 152 11.84 -10.07 8.38
CA TRP A 152 10.96 -10.65 7.36
C TRP A 152 11.33 -10.21 5.95
N ARG A 153 12.24 -9.23 5.83
CA ARG A 153 12.73 -8.66 4.57
C ARG A 153 14.09 -9.24 4.21
N LYS A 154 14.46 -9.12 2.94
CA LYS A 154 15.81 -9.38 2.45
C LYS A 154 16.74 -8.28 2.94
N ILE A 155 17.64 -8.61 3.85
CA ILE A 155 18.65 -7.68 4.39
C ILE A 155 19.98 -7.93 3.67
N HIS A 156 20.57 -6.88 3.14
CA HIS A 156 21.90 -6.93 2.53
C HIS A 156 22.99 -6.99 3.61
N GLY A 157 23.97 -7.88 3.44
CA GLY A 157 25.19 -7.91 4.27
C GLY A 157 25.10 -8.67 5.60
N VAL A 158 23.99 -9.38 5.86
CA VAL A 158 23.86 -10.29 7.01
C VAL A 158 24.30 -11.69 6.63
N VAL A 159 25.20 -12.27 7.44
CA VAL A 159 25.72 -13.64 7.22
C VAL A 159 25.10 -14.66 8.18
N LYS A 160 24.72 -14.25 9.40
CA LYS A 160 24.29 -15.13 10.50
C LYS A 160 22.99 -14.65 11.17
N THR A 161 22.20 -15.59 11.68
CA THR A 161 20.97 -15.32 12.44
C THR A 161 21.26 -14.79 13.84
N LEU A 162 20.77 -13.58 14.17
CA LEU A 162 21.05 -12.89 15.43
C LEU A 162 20.88 -13.81 16.66
N PRO A 163 21.80 -13.74 17.65
CA PRO A 163 21.66 -14.54 18.87
C PRO A 163 20.50 -14.05 19.74
N PRO A 164 20.01 -14.88 20.68
CA PRO A 164 18.95 -14.49 21.61
C PRO A 164 19.30 -13.19 22.37
N GLY A 165 18.32 -12.30 22.52
CA GLY A 165 18.54 -10.98 23.11
C GLY A 165 18.80 -9.85 22.10
N TYR A 166 18.91 -10.15 20.80
CA TYR A 166 19.09 -9.14 19.74
C TYR A 166 18.02 -9.30 18.67
N LYS A 167 17.56 -8.18 18.11
CA LYS A 167 16.64 -8.19 16.96
C LYS A 167 16.98 -7.06 15.97
N PHE A 168 16.56 -7.23 14.72
CA PHE A 168 16.62 -6.16 13.74
C PHE A 168 15.45 -5.20 13.94
N GLU A 169 15.71 -3.91 13.72
CA GLU A 169 14.72 -2.84 13.82
C GLU A 169 14.89 -1.85 12.67
N VAL A 170 13.77 -1.31 12.19
CA VAL A 170 13.80 -0.31 11.11
C VAL A 170 14.34 1.00 11.68
N VAL A 171 15.27 1.62 10.96
CA VAL A 171 15.83 2.91 11.37
C VAL A 171 14.74 3.99 11.25
N PRO A 172 14.60 4.90 12.23
CA PRO A 172 13.63 6.00 12.14
C PRO A 172 13.80 6.84 10.87
N ARG A 173 12.68 7.24 10.27
CA ARG A 173 12.63 7.94 8.97
C ARG A 173 13.37 9.29 8.96
N ASP A 174 13.53 9.91 10.12
CA ASP A 174 14.19 11.19 10.35
C ASP A 174 15.62 11.05 10.91
N ALA A 175 16.13 9.83 11.05
CA ALA A 175 17.47 9.58 11.53
C ALA A 175 18.53 10.20 10.60
N VAL A 176 19.51 10.87 11.21
CA VAL A 176 20.69 11.37 10.50
C VAL A 176 21.74 10.26 10.47
N VAL A 177 21.94 9.70 9.28
CA VAL A 177 22.93 8.66 9.00
C VAL A 177 24.07 9.28 8.21
N ASN A 178 25.28 9.14 8.73
CA ASN A 178 26.51 9.59 8.07
C ASN A 178 27.12 8.45 7.24
N PRO A 179 27.72 8.76 6.08
CA PRO A 179 28.42 7.78 5.26
C PRO A 179 29.62 7.20 6.01
N THR A 180 29.89 5.91 5.80
CA THR A 180 31.04 5.22 6.39
C THR A 180 32.34 5.95 6.02
N LYS A 181 33.16 6.30 7.01
CA LYS A 181 34.49 6.90 6.77
C LYS A 181 35.44 5.85 6.23
N ASN A 182 36.23 6.19 5.21
CA ASN A 182 37.30 5.34 4.74
C ASN A 182 38.43 5.32 5.81
N PRO A 183 38.95 4.15 6.25
CA PRO A 183 40.05 4.08 7.22
C PRO A 183 41.34 4.80 6.76
N ALA A 184 41.47 5.13 5.47
CA ALA A 184 42.64 5.82 4.91
C ALA A 184 42.60 7.36 4.98
N GLY A 185 41.65 7.97 5.70
CA GLY A 185 41.65 9.43 5.93
C GLY A 185 41.32 10.32 4.73
N ALA A 186 40.92 9.73 3.60
CA ALA A 186 40.38 10.48 2.46
C ALA A 186 38.89 10.83 2.68
N ASP A 187 38.46 11.94 2.09
CA ASP A 187 37.10 12.51 2.13
C ASP A 187 35.99 11.44 2.21
N ALA A 188 34.97 11.72 3.01
CA ALA A 188 33.80 10.87 3.19
C ALA A 188 33.23 10.44 1.83
N GLN A 189 33.44 9.18 1.44
CA GLN A 189 32.96 8.67 0.17
C GLN A 189 31.42 8.79 0.15
N SER A 190 30.88 9.34 -0.93
CA SER A 190 29.44 9.33 -1.16
C SER A 190 28.96 7.87 -1.26
N VAL A 191 28.26 7.39 -0.24
CA VAL A 191 27.68 6.05 -0.25
C VAL A 191 26.47 6.05 -1.18
N VAL A 192 26.61 5.38 -2.32
CA VAL A 192 25.51 5.17 -3.26
C VAL A 192 24.82 3.86 -2.88
N ILE A 193 23.53 3.94 -2.56
CA ILE A 193 22.69 2.77 -2.29
C ILE A 193 21.98 2.36 -3.58
N CYS A 194 21.95 1.07 -3.88
CA CYS A 194 21.20 0.56 -5.03
C CYS A 194 19.71 0.91 -4.88
N THR A 195 19.20 1.68 -5.84
CA THR A 195 17.83 2.17 -5.85
C THR A 195 17.25 2.04 -7.25
N SER A 196 15.95 1.80 -7.33
CA SER A 196 15.23 1.74 -8.61
C SER A 196 14.21 2.86 -8.66
N GLN A 197 14.36 3.73 -9.65
CA GLN A 197 13.26 4.59 -10.09
C GLN A 197 12.28 3.67 -10.79
N GLN A 198 11.06 3.59 -10.27
CA GLN A 198 10.04 2.61 -10.68
C GLN A 198 9.42 2.96 -12.05
N THR A 199 10.24 3.29 -13.05
CA THR A 199 9.86 3.90 -14.33
C THR A 199 8.79 3.08 -15.07
N ALA A 200 8.95 1.76 -15.12
CA ALA A 200 7.94 0.89 -15.74
C ALA A 200 6.58 1.00 -15.03
N LYS A 201 6.56 1.02 -13.69
CA LYS A 201 5.31 1.19 -12.92
C LYS A 201 4.71 2.57 -13.14
N VAL A 202 5.52 3.62 -13.24
CA VAL A 202 5.07 4.99 -13.54
C VAL A 202 4.40 5.05 -14.91
N VAL A 203 5.02 4.50 -15.96
CA VAL A 203 4.45 4.47 -17.31
C VAL A 203 3.13 3.70 -17.35
N VAL A 204 3.09 2.51 -16.73
CA VAL A 204 1.87 1.71 -16.65
C VAL A 204 0.78 2.45 -15.87
N ALA A 205 1.13 3.13 -14.77
CA ALA A 205 0.17 3.87 -13.96
C ALA A 205 -0.40 5.10 -14.69
N ILE A 206 0.40 5.81 -15.48
CA ILE A 206 -0.09 6.89 -16.36
C ILE A 206 -1.10 6.33 -17.36
N TRP A 207 -0.71 5.30 -18.11
CA TRP A 207 -1.58 4.68 -19.10
C TRP A 207 -2.87 4.16 -18.46
N LYS A 208 -2.78 3.43 -17.34
CA LYS A 208 -3.93 2.87 -16.60
C LYS A 208 -4.88 3.96 -16.11
N THR A 209 -4.33 5.09 -15.65
CA THR A 209 -5.12 6.23 -15.17
C THR A 209 -5.89 6.87 -16.32
N LEU A 210 -5.24 7.10 -17.46
CA LEU A 210 -5.89 7.64 -18.66
C LEU A 210 -6.96 6.68 -19.20
N TYR A 211 -6.66 5.38 -19.28
CA TYR A 211 -7.61 4.37 -19.73
C TYR A 211 -8.84 4.26 -18.81
N GLY A 212 -8.62 4.30 -17.50
CA GLY A 212 -9.70 4.31 -16.51
C GLY A 212 -10.55 5.58 -16.58
N ALA A 213 -9.92 6.74 -16.78
CA ALA A 213 -10.63 8.01 -16.97
C ALA A 213 -11.47 8.02 -18.26
N ALA A 214 -10.91 7.50 -19.37
CA ALA A 214 -11.64 7.34 -20.63
C ALA A 214 -12.83 6.40 -20.47
N THR A 215 -12.66 5.27 -19.78
CA THR A 215 -13.75 4.34 -19.48
C THR A 215 -14.90 5.02 -18.72
N LEU A 216 -14.58 5.84 -17.71
CA LEU A 216 -15.58 6.59 -16.94
C LEU A 216 -16.22 7.72 -17.76
N TYR A 217 -15.47 8.33 -18.67
CA TYR A 217 -15.99 9.37 -19.57
C TYR A 217 -17.00 8.79 -20.58
N HIS A 218 -16.65 7.68 -21.23
CA HIS A 218 -17.52 7.00 -22.20
C HIS A 218 -18.75 6.35 -21.57
N ALA A 219 -18.74 6.09 -20.26
CA ALA A 219 -19.93 5.61 -19.55
C ALA A 219 -21.07 6.64 -19.53
N ARG A 220 -20.77 7.94 -19.69
CA ARG A 220 -21.77 9.01 -19.57
C ARG A 220 -22.88 8.88 -20.61
N GLY A 221 -24.11 9.16 -20.18
CA GLY A 221 -25.31 9.07 -21.02
C GLY A 221 -26.04 7.76 -20.80
N ASP A 222 -26.27 7.01 -21.87
CA ASP A 222 -27.12 5.82 -21.90
C ASP A 222 -26.73 4.75 -20.86
N GLN A 223 -25.45 4.41 -20.75
CA GLN A 223 -25.02 3.39 -19.78
C GLN A 223 -25.34 3.76 -18.33
N LEU A 224 -25.12 5.03 -17.93
CA LEU A 224 -25.48 5.51 -16.60
C LEU A 224 -27.00 5.63 -16.41
N ALA A 225 -27.76 5.97 -17.46
CA ALA A 225 -29.21 6.03 -17.39
C ALA A 225 -29.81 4.63 -17.15
N ARG A 226 -29.31 3.63 -17.89
CA ARG A 226 -29.76 2.23 -17.81
C ARG A 226 -29.35 1.55 -16.53
N TYR A 227 -28.08 1.64 -16.13
CA TYR A 227 -27.59 0.85 -15.00
C TYR A 227 -27.43 1.64 -13.70
N GLY A 228 -27.59 2.96 -13.75
CA GLY A 228 -27.48 3.82 -12.58
C GLY A 228 -26.13 3.66 -11.87
N TYR A 229 -26.17 3.64 -10.53
CA TYR A 229 -24.97 3.40 -9.70
C TYR A 229 -24.32 2.03 -9.89
N ALA A 230 -25.01 1.08 -10.53
CA ALA A 230 -24.48 -0.24 -10.85
C ALA A 230 -23.94 -0.34 -12.28
N ALA A 231 -23.76 0.79 -12.99
CA ALA A 231 -23.08 0.78 -14.28
C ALA A 231 -21.69 0.15 -14.17
N PHE A 232 -21.41 -0.83 -15.03
CA PHE A 232 -20.19 -1.63 -14.93
C PHE A 232 -18.92 -0.80 -15.08
N ALA A 233 -18.93 0.28 -15.89
CA ALA A 233 -17.79 1.18 -16.01
C ALA A 233 -17.45 1.91 -14.70
N LEU A 234 -18.42 2.10 -13.80
CA LEU A 234 -18.18 2.73 -12.50
C LEU A 234 -17.39 1.83 -11.55
N THR A 235 -17.38 0.52 -11.77
CA THR A 235 -16.57 -0.43 -10.96
C THR A 235 -15.07 -0.22 -11.13
N VAL A 236 -14.66 0.50 -12.18
CA VAL A 236 -13.27 0.85 -12.46
C VAL A 236 -12.78 1.97 -11.53
N THR A 237 -13.69 2.78 -11.00
CA THR A 237 -13.38 3.95 -10.17
C THR A 237 -12.35 3.69 -9.06
N PRO A 238 -12.53 2.70 -8.16
CA PRO A 238 -11.57 2.47 -7.08
C PRO A 238 -10.19 2.03 -7.59
N TYR A 239 -10.11 1.36 -8.76
CA TYR A 239 -8.85 0.98 -9.41
C TYR A 239 -8.14 2.17 -10.06
N THR A 240 -8.90 3.09 -10.65
CA THR A 240 -8.35 4.36 -11.16
C THR A 240 -7.79 5.21 -10.03
N VAL A 241 -8.51 5.34 -8.91
CA VAL A 241 -8.04 6.08 -7.73
C VAL A 241 -6.77 5.44 -7.17
N MET A 242 -6.75 4.12 -6.97
CA MET A 242 -5.54 3.39 -6.56
C MET A 242 -4.36 3.66 -7.48
N SER A 243 -4.57 3.62 -8.81
CA SER A 243 -3.50 3.81 -9.79
C SER A 243 -2.90 5.22 -9.71
N ILE A 244 -3.72 6.25 -9.48
CA ILE A 244 -3.27 7.63 -9.25
C ILE A 244 -2.43 7.71 -7.97
N VAL A 245 -2.91 7.11 -6.88
CA VAL A 245 -2.19 7.10 -5.60
C VAL A 245 -0.85 6.37 -5.75
N ASN A 246 -0.81 5.25 -6.44
CA ASN A 246 0.42 4.50 -6.73
C ASN A 246 1.39 5.27 -7.63
N LEU A 247 0.87 5.98 -8.64
CA LEU A 247 1.68 6.85 -9.50
C LEU A 247 2.39 7.92 -8.66
N LEU A 248 1.64 8.64 -7.82
CA LEU A 248 2.20 9.65 -6.93
C LEU A 248 3.21 9.03 -5.95
N GLY A 249 2.90 7.89 -5.35
CA GLY A 249 3.82 7.17 -4.47
C GLY A 249 5.12 6.76 -5.18
N ALA A 250 5.04 6.27 -6.42
CA ALA A 250 6.20 5.87 -7.22
C ALA A 250 7.09 7.06 -7.62
N LEU A 251 6.49 8.24 -7.84
CA LEU A 251 7.22 9.48 -8.15
C LEU A 251 7.88 10.09 -6.90
N LEU A 252 7.24 9.96 -5.73
CA LEU A 252 7.68 10.59 -4.49
C LEU A 252 8.64 9.73 -3.65
N THR A 253 8.62 8.41 -3.83
CA THR A 253 9.46 7.47 -3.07
C THR A 253 10.07 6.40 -3.98
N PRO A 254 11.41 6.28 -4.04
CA PRO A 254 12.08 5.27 -4.84
C PRO A 254 11.98 3.88 -4.18
N SER A 255 12.19 2.83 -4.98
CA SER A 255 12.18 1.45 -4.49
C SER A 255 13.57 0.94 -4.14
N TYR A 256 13.62 0.04 -3.15
CA TYR A 256 14.84 -0.59 -2.66
C TYR A 256 14.70 -2.12 -2.68
N PRO A 257 15.57 -2.85 -3.40
CA PRO A 257 15.46 -4.30 -3.56
C PRO A 257 15.78 -5.08 -2.27
N THR A 258 16.51 -4.46 -1.35
CA THR A 258 16.92 -5.03 -0.05
C THR A 258 16.88 -3.94 1.02
N MET A 259 16.83 -4.35 2.29
CA MET A 259 17.13 -3.50 3.43
C MET A 259 18.65 -3.35 3.57
N TYR A 260 19.13 -2.19 4.02
CA TYR A 260 20.56 -1.91 4.23
C TYR A 260 20.85 -1.67 5.71
N LEU A 261 21.98 -2.20 6.18
CA LEU A 261 22.38 -2.08 7.58
C LEU A 261 23.06 -0.75 7.87
N VAL A 262 22.66 -0.10 8.96
CA VAL A 262 23.33 1.06 9.55
C VAL A 262 24.06 0.61 10.81
N ARG A 263 25.36 0.91 10.89
CA ARG A 263 26.22 0.54 12.01
C ARG A 263 25.77 1.27 13.28
N SER A 264 25.67 0.51 14.39
CA SER A 264 25.31 1.02 15.72
C SER A 264 26.24 0.46 16.80
N GLU A 265 26.26 1.10 17.97
CA GLU A 265 27.04 0.64 19.13
C GLU A 265 26.65 -0.78 19.59
N VAL A 266 25.37 -1.16 19.40
CA VAL A 266 24.86 -2.51 19.70
C VAL A 266 25.44 -3.54 18.74
N MET A 267 25.63 -3.19 17.47
CA MET A 267 26.31 -4.05 16.50
C MET A 267 27.80 -4.19 16.82
N ASP A 268 28.46 -3.11 17.25
CA ASP A 268 29.86 -3.14 17.70
C ASP A 268 30.07 -4.00 18.96
N GLU A 269 29.11 -3.96 19.89
CA GLU A 269 29.06 -4.90 21.01
C GLU A 269 28.91 -6.34 20.54
N LEU A 270 27.96 -6.60 19.64
CA LEU A 270 27.67 -7.95 19.21
C LEU A 270 28.87 -8.58 18.48
N ASP A 271 29.56 -7.83 17.61
CA ASP A 271 30.81 -8.26 16.99
C ASP A 271 31.88 -8.60 18.04
N ARG A 272 32.03 -7.77 19.09
CA ARG A 272 32.98 -8.03 20.19
C ARG A 272 32.64 -9.29 20.98
N ARG A 273 31.37 -9.50 21.31
CA ARG A 273 30.90 -10.67 22.07
C ARG A 273 30.99 -11.98 21.30
N THR A 274 30.84 -11.92 19.98
CA THR A 274 30.83 -13.13 19.15
C THR A 274 32.21 -13.54 18.66
N SER A 275 33.25 -12.70 18.82
CA SER A 275 34.70 -13.00 18.76
C SER A 275 35.08 -14.20 17.87
N GLY A 276 34.51 -14.26 16.67
CA GLY A 276 34.79 -15.27 15.66
C GLY A 276 35.80 -14.74 14.64
N PRO A 277 36.34 -15.60 13.77
CA PRO A 277 37.29 -15.18 12.72
C PRO A 277 36.66 -14.24 11.67
N GLU A 278 35.33 -14.13 11.62
CA GLU A 278 34.58 -13.28 10.69
C GLU A 278 33.65 -12.34 11.45
N PRO A 279 33.62 -11.02 11.13
CA PRO A 279 32.63 -10.11 11.69
C PRO A 279 31.21 -10.57 11.37
N TYR A 280 30.29 -10.24 12.27
CA TYR A 280 28.90 -10.67 12.19
C TYR A 280 28.13 -9.91 11.10
N PHE A 281 28.51 -8.64 10.89
CA PHE A 281 27.89 -7.72 9.96
C PHE A 281 28.89 -7.21 8.93
N TYR A 282 28.55 -7.36 7.64
CA TYR A 282 29.31 -6.80 6.53
C TYR A 282 28.47 -5.79 5.75
N GLY A 283 29.13 -4.88 5.04
CA GLY A 283 28.45 -3.99 4.10
C GLY A 283 27.50 -2.99 4.72
N THR A 284 27.81 -2.47 5.93
CA THR A 284 27.03 -1.37 6.51
C THR A 284 27.21 -0.10 5.69
N VAL A 285 26.10 0.57 5.38
CA VAL A 285 26.07 1.73 4.47
C VAL A 285 26.32 3.07 5.18
N GLY A 286 26.36 3.07 6.50
CA GLY A 286 26.64 4.27 7.29
C GLY A 286 26.60 4.02 8.79
N PHE A 287 26.78 5.09 9.56
CA PHE A 287 26.71 5.10 11.02
C PHE A 287 25.82 6.26 11.51
N PHE A 288 25.25 6.13 12.70
CA PHE A 288 24.48 7.22 13.29
C PHE A 288 25.37 8.42 13.61
N GLY A 289 24.94 9.64 13.25
CA GLY A 289 25.70 10.84 13.59
C GLY A 289 25.85 11.05 15.09
N THR A 290 26.87 11.83 15.51
CA THR A 290 27.16 12.10 16.94
C THR A 290 26.68 13.48 17.42
N GLY A 291 25.87 14.19 16.63
CA GLY A 291 25.37 15.54 16.96
C GLY A 291 23.95 15.55 17.53
N ARG A 292 23.50 16.67 18.13
CA ARG A 292 22.15 16.87 18.73
C ARG A 292 20.93 16.48 17.87
N ARG A 293 21.09 16.13 16.58
CA ARG A 293 20.05 15.63 15.66
C ARG A 293 20.37 14.28 15.00
N GLY A 294 21.58 13.74 15.13
CA GLY A 294 21.84 12.35 14.77
C GLY A 294 21.88 11.60 16.07
N ILE A 295 20.74 11.06 16.50
CA ILE A 295 20.54 10.28 17.75
C ILE A 295 21.58 10.64 18.86
N GLY A 296 21.75 11.93 19.14
CA GLY A 296 22.57 12.37 20.26
C GLY A 296 21.75 12.12 21.52
N ARG A 297 22.41 11.89 22.67
CA ARG A 297 21.81 11.84 24.02
C ARG A 297 20.44 12.55 24.15
N GLY A 298 20.39 13.82 23.72
CA GLY A 298 19.19 14.68 23.78
C GLY A 298 18.02 14.38 22.82
N GLY A 299 18.16 13.49 21.83
CA GLY A 299 17.09 13.07 20.92
C GLY A 299 16.40 11.79 21.38
N ILE A 300 17.16 10.91 22.03
CA ILE A 300 16.59 9.83 22.83
C ILE A 300 15.95 10.41 24.10
N GLU A 301 16.59 11.39 24.75
CA GLU A 301 16.04 12.08 25.95
C GLU A 301 14.81 12.95 25.63
N ARG A 302 14.75 13.66 24.49
CA ARG A 302 13.51 14.38 24.08
C ARG A 302 12.39 13.44 23.69
N ALA A 303 12.70 12.35 22.97
CA ALA A 303 11.72 11.30 22.78
C ALA A 303 11.28 10.78 24.15
N GLN A 304 12.18 10.55 25.11
CA GLN A 304 11.84 10.12 26.49
C GLN A 304 11.01 11.14 27.29
N GLU A 305 11.21 12.45 27.15
CA GLU A 305 10.39 13.50 27.78
C GLU A 305 9.00 13.61 27.16
N GLU A 306 8.91 13.63 25.81
CA GLU A 306 7.63 13.59 25.08
C GLU A 306 6.83 12.29 25.40
N LEU A 307 7.54 11.19 25.65
CA LEU A 307 6.99 9.89 26.08
C LEU A 307 6.51 9.87 27.53
N GLY A 308 7.13 10.64 28.42
CA GLY A 308 6.71 10.76 29.82
C GLY A 308 5.38 11.49 29.97
N GLU A 309 5.12 12.46 29.09
CA GLU A 309 3.85 13.20 29.06
C GLU A 309 2.72 12.40 28.35
N GLU A 310 3.02 11.62 27.30
CA GLU A 310 2.04 10.78 26.59
C GLU A 310 1.59 9.52 27.37
N GLU A 311 2.47 8.85 28.15
CA GLU A 311 2.09 7.68 28.96
C GLU A 311 1.07 8.05 30.08
N GLN A 312 0.98 9.33 30.44
CA GLN A 312 -0.02 9.85 31.39
C GLN A 312 -1.35 10.26 30.74
N GLN A 313 -1.42 10.38 29.41
CA GLN A 313 -2.62 10.82 28.68
C GLN A 313 -3.23 9.77 27.74
N ALA A 314 -2.64 8.57 27.62
CA ALA A 314 -3.25 7.49 26.85
C ALA A 314 -4.66 7.17 27.39
N PRO A 315 -5.73 7.30 26.57
CA PRO A 315 -7.08 7.07 27.03
C PRO A 315 -7.25 5.61 27.46
N PRO A 316 -8.01 5.32 28.53
CA PRO A 316 -8.30 3.95 28.93
C PRO A 316 -8.93 3.24 27.73
N SER A 317 -8.41 2.05 27.41
CA SER A 317 -8.89 1.20 26.32
C SER A 317 -10.40 0.95 26.48
N MET A 318 -11.23 1.75 25.81
CA MET A 318 -12.67 1.54 25.73
C MET A 318 -12.89 0.37 24.76
N GLY A 319 -13.04 -0.84 25.32
CA GLY A 319 -13.28 -2.05 24.56
C GLY A 319 -14.70 -2.10 24.01
N TRP A 320 -14.85 -1.96 22.69
CA TRP A 320 -16.13 -2.18 22.02
C TRP A 320 -15.93 -2.74 20.60
N LEU A 321 -15.81 -4.08 20.50
CA LEU A 321 -16.50 -4.99 19.56
C LEU A 321 -15.86 -6.38 19.60
N SER A 322 -16.33 -7.17 20.55
CA SER A 322 -15.95 -8.57 20.78
C SER A 322 -16.64 -9.49 19.76
N LEU A 323 -16.30 -9.41 18.47
CA LEU A 323 -16.88 -10.31 17.45
C LEU A 323 -16.47 -11.79 17.64
N PHE A 324 -15.57 -12.08 18.60
CA PHE A 324 -15.00 -13.40 18.87
C PHE A 324 -15.50 -14.08 20.15
N GLN A 325 -16.49 -13.54 20.86
CA GLN A 325 -17.04 -14.15 22.08
C GLN A 325 -17.92 -15.41 21.84
N LEU A 326 -18.07 -15.87 20.60
CA LEU A 326 -18.74 -17.14 20.29
C LEU A 326 -17.81 -18.37 20.35
N LEU A 327 -16.50 -18.18 20.57
CA LEU A 327 -15.56 -19.28 20.74
C LEU A 327 -15.19 -19.44 22.22
N PRO A 328 -15.33 -20.65 22.82
CA PRO A 328 -15.22 -20.82 24.27
C PRO A 328 -13.86 -20.50 24.88
N ASN A 329 -12.80 -20.31 24.08
CA ASN A 329 -11.46 -19.90 24.52
C ASN A 329 -10.65 -19.44 23.29
N PRO A 330 -10.56 -18.14 22.95
CA PRO A 330 -9.57 -17.70 21.97
C PRO A 330 -8.16 -17.82 22.59
N PRO A 331 -7.22 -18.55 21.98
CA PRO A 331 -5.86 -18.74 22.54
C PRO A 331 -5.00 -17.47 22.49
N ILE A 332 -5.50 -16.38 21.93
CA ILE A 332 -4.74 -15.15 21.69
C ILE A 332 -5.63 -13.96 22.05
N ASN A 333 -5.31 -13.28 23.16
CA ASN A 333 -5.83 -11.97 23.46
C ASN A 333 -5.15 -10.97 22.51
N ILE A 334 -5.76 -10.72 21.36
CA ILE A 334 -5.28 -9.71 20.42
C ILE A 334 -5.88 -8.37 20.87
N PRO A 335 -5.08 -7.41 21.37
CA PRO A 335 -5.57 -6.06 21.55
C PRO A 335 -5.83 -5.44 20.17
N VAL A 336 -7.03 -5.65 19.63
CA VAL A 336 -7.51 -4.92 18.45
C VAL A 336 -7.97 -3.56 18.93
N SER A 337 -7.03 -2.64 19.14
CA SER A 337 -7.39 -1.23 19.18
C SER A 337 -7.80 -0.85 17.76
N ILE A 338 -9.03 -0.36 17.57
CA ILE A 338 -9.33 0.39 16.35
C ILE A 338 -8.27 1.50 16.33
N PRO A 339 -7.39 1.53 15.32
CA PRO A 339 -6.28 2.46 15.38
C PRO A 339 -6.90 3.87 15.39
N ASP A 340 -6.66 4.63 16.46
CA ASP A 340 -7.03 6.05 16.58
C ASP A 340 -6.11 6.87 15.64
N MET A 341 -6.09 6.48 14.37
CA MET A 341 -5.05 6.81 13.41
C MET A 341 -5.66 7.57 12.25
N PRO A 342 -5.28 8.83 12.04
CA PRO A 342 -5.76 9.60 10.89
C PRO A 342 -5.47 8.89 9.56
N GLN A 343 -4.38 8.14 9.47
CA GLN A 343 -4.01 7.36 8.27
C GLN A 343 -5.01 6.28 7.90
N PHE A 344 -5.59 5.59 8.88
CA PHE A 344 -6.59 4.55 8.63
C PHE A 344 -7.84 5.14 7.97
N TYR A 345 -8.33 6.26 8.51
CA TYR A 345 -9.45 7.00 7.94
C TYR A 345 -9.12 7.56 6.56
N ILE A 346 -7.88 8.01 6.31
CA ILE A 346 -7.45 8.45 4.98
C ILE A 346 -7.48 7.28 3.98
N VAL A 347 -6.99 6.09 4.35
CA VAL A 347 -7.05 4.92 3.46
C VAL A 347 -8.50 4.56 3.13
N LEU A 348 -9.40 4.54 4.11
CA LEU A 348 -10.83 4.30 3.88
C LEU A 348 -11.47 5.39 3.02
N ALA A 349 -11.15 6.66 3.27
CA ALA A 349 -11.66 7.79 2.49
C ALA A 349 -11.19 7.71 1.03
N VAL A 350 -9.93 7.36 0.79
CA VAL A 350 -9.36 7.26 -0.57
C VAL A 350 -9.83 6.00 -1.29
N ALA A 351 -9.81 4.84 -0.63
CA ALA A 351 -10.18 3.57 -1.25
C ALA A 351 -11.70 3.37 -1.41
N GLY A 352 -12.51 4.01 -0.56
CA GLY A 352 -13.97 3.85 -0.55
C GLY A 352 -14.73 5.16 -0.72
N GLY A 353 -14.40 6.17 0.09
CA GLY A 353 -15.10 7.46 0.10
C GLY A 353 -15.06 8.18 -1.26
N ILE A 354 -13.89 8.32 -1.87
CA ILE A 354 -13.73 8.96 -3.18
C ILE A 354 -14.48 8.18 -4.28
N PRO A 355 -14.32 6.85 -4.42
CA PRO A 355 -15.12 6.09 -5.37
C PRO A 355 -16.63 6.23 -5.19
N LEU A 356 -17.12 6.15 -3.95
CA LEU A 356 -18.54 6.35 -3.65
C LEU A 356 -19.02 7.76 -3.99
N ALA A 357 -18.20 8.78 -3.72
CA ALA A 357 -18.52 10.17 -4.08
C ALA A 357 -18.60 10.36 -5.59
N ILE A 358 -17.71 9.73 -6.37
CA ILE A 358 -17.76 9.75 -7.84
C ILE A 358 -19.02 9.03 -8.35
N ILE A 359 -19.31 7.83 -7.85
CA ILE A 359 -20.52 7.06 -8.19
C ILE A 359 -21.77 7.89 -7.88
N GLY A 360 -21.87 8.44 -6.67
CA GLY A 360 -22.98 9.28 -6.24
C GLY A 360 -23.09 10.58 -7.04
N GLY A 361 -21.96 11.21 -7.37
CA GLY A 361 -21.90 12.43 -8.17
C GLY A 361 -22.44 12.23 -9.59
N LEU A 362 -22.02 11.15 -10.25
CA LEU A 362 -22.38 10.83 -11.65
C LEU A 362 -23.79 10.26 -11.78
N THR A 363 -24.28 9.51 -10.79
CA THR A 363 -25.55 8.75 -10.90
C THR A 363 -26.66 9.26 -10.01
N LYS A 364 -26.33 10.16 -9.06
CA LYS A 364 -27.23 10.56 -7.96
C LYS A 364 -27.76 9.37 -7.16
N PHE A 365 -27.00 8.28 -7.13
CA PHE A 365 -27.41 6.98 -6.57
C PHE A 365 -28.76 6.47 -7.09
N ARG A 366 -29.15 6.84 -8.32
CA ARG A 366 -30.29 6.23 -9.00
C ARG A 366 -29.93 4.82 -9.43
N GLN A 367 -30.84 3.88 -9.26
CA GLN A 367 -30.62 2.49 -9.65
C GLN A 367 -30.73 2.25 -11.17
N GLY A 368 -31.42 3.13 -11.90
CA GLY A 368 -31.81 2.87 -13.29
C GLY A 368 -32.65 1.59 -13.43
N ASP A 369 -32.48 0.92 -14.56
CA ASP A 369 -33.07 -0.38 -14.90
C ASP A 369 -32.15 -1.56 -14.53
N SER A 370 -31.12 -1.33 -13.71
CA SER A 370 -30.27 -2.41 -13.22
C SER A 370 -31.11 -3.46 -12.47
N THR A 371 -30.65 -4.71 -12.48
CA THR A 371 -31.26 -5.78 -11.69
C THR A 371 -30.72 -5.76 -10.25
N LEU A 372 -31.47 -6.37 -9.32
CA LEU A 372 -31.00 -6.51 -7.94
C LEU A 372 -29.64 -7.22 -7.87
N SER A 373 -29.44 -8.27 -8.68
CA SER A 373 -28.19 -9.02 -8.72
C SER A 373 -27.00 -8.15 -9.15
N GLN A 374 -27.17 -7.32 -10.19
CA GLN A 374 -26.14 -6.38 -10.63
C GLN A 374 -25.73 -5.43 -9.50
N ARG A 375 -26.70 -4.87 -8.80
CA ARG A 375 -26.44 -3.92 -7.71
C ARG A 375 -25.74 -4.60 -6.53
N VAL A 376 -26.23 -5.75 -6.08
CA VAL A 376 -25.69 -6.46 -4.91
C VAL A 376 -24.24 -6.87 -5.14
N TRP A 377 -23.92 -7.53 -6.26
CA TRP A 377 -22.56 -7.99 -6.51
C TRP A 377 -21.56 -6.84 -6.61
N LEU A 378 -21.90 -5.78 -7.34
CA LEU A 378 -20.98 -4.66 -7.57
C LEU A 378 -20.79 -3.78 -6.32
N MET A 379 -21.87 -3.53 -5.57
CA MET A 379 -21.78 -2.74 -4.34
C MET A 379 -21.14 -3.53 -3.19
N MET A 380 -21.43 -4.83 -3.08
CA MET A 380 -20.76 -5.70 -2.10
C MET A 380 -19.26 -5.81 -2.39
N TRP A 381 -18.88 -5.94 -3.66
CA TRP A 381 -17.47 -5.92 -4.06
C TRP A 381 -16.78 -4.61 -3.65
N LEU A 382 -17.40 -3.46 -3.93
CA LEU A 382 -16.85 -2.16 -3.52
C LEU A 382 -16.74 -2.05 -2.00
N ALA A 383 -17.81 -2.37 -1.26
CA ALA A 383 -17.86 -2.25 0.19
C ALA A 383 -16.82 -3.13 0.88
N LEU A 384 -16.75 -4.42 0.52
CA LEU A 384 -15.78 -5.36 1.09
C LEU A 384 -14.34 -5.04 0.62
N GLY A 385 -14.19 -4.48 -0.59
CA GLY A 385 -12.92 -3.93 -1.04
C GLY A 385 -12.39 -2.85 -0.11
N CYS A 386 -13.24 -1.98 0.44
CA CYS A 386 -12.83 -0.97 1.42
C CYS A 386 -12.32 -1.61 2.72
N VAL A 387 -12.98 -2.69 3.17
CA VAL A 387 -12.60 -3.44 4.36
C VAL A 387 -11.25 -4.15 4.19
N GLY A 388 -10.86 -4.50 2.95
CA GLY A 388 -9.58 -5.14 2.65
C GLY A 388 -8.33 -4.41 3.20
N ALA A 389 -8.35 -3.07 3.26
CA ALA A 389 -7.27 -2.28 3.86
C ALA A 389 -7.11 -2.53 5.37
N ILE A 390 -8.23 -2.80 6.07
CA ILE A 390 -8.21 -3.12 7.50
C ILE A 390 -7.40 -4.39 7.72
N PHE A 391 -7.60 -5.40 6.88
CA PHE A 391 -6.92 -6.69 7.01
C PHE A 391 -5.43 -6.60 6.67
N ALA A 392 -5.05 -5.84 5.64
CA ALA A 392 -3.66 -5.57 5.35
C ALA A 392 -2.94 -4.96 6.57
N ARG A 393 -3.59 -4.01 7.25
CA ARG A 393 -3.05 -3.40 8.47
C ARG A 393 -3.01 -4.37 9.66
N LEU A 394 -4.09 -5.11 9.90
CA LEU A 394 -4.13 -6.13 10.95
C LEU A 394 -3.01 -7.16 10.77
N ARG A 395 -2.68 -7.54 9.53
CA ARG A 395 -1.54 -8.43 9.26
C ARG A 395 -0.25 -7.84 9.80
N ILE A 396 0.03 -6.58 9.49
CA ILE A 396 1.25 -5.90 9.93
C ILE A 396 1.29 -5.78 11.46
N ASP A 397 0.17 -5.45 12.10
CA ASP A 397 0.13 -5.32 13.56
C ASP A 397 0.34 -6.68 14.25
N MET A 398 -0.27 -7.73 13.70
CA MET A 398 -0.13 -9.11 14.17
C MET A 398 1.26 -9.70 13.90
N ALA A 399 2.02 -9.13 12.95
CA ALA A 399 3.37 -9.58 12.63
C ALA A 399 4.34 -9.48 13.81
N GLN A 400 4.07 -8.60 14.78
CA GLN A 400 4.90 -8.47 15.97
C GLN A 400 4.68 -9.58 17.02
N TYR A 401 3.54 -10.27 16.96
CA TYR A 401 3.13 -11.25 17.97
C TYR A 401 3.10 -12.68 17.46
N SER A 402 3.11 -12.87 16.14
CA SER A 402 2.93 -14.17 15.50
C SER A 402 4.08 -14.51 14.56
N SER A 403 4.32 -15.81 14.37
CA SER A 403 5.26 -16.27 13.34
C SER A 403 4.79 -15.89 11.93
N LYS A 404 5.75 -15.57 11.05
CA LYS A 404 5.52 -15.25 9.63
C LYS A 404 4.71 -16.34 8.92
N ARG A 405 5.01 -17.62 9.19
CA ARG A 405 4.32 -18.78 8.57
C ARG A 405 2.84 -18.84 8.96
N LEU A 406 2.53 -18.81 10.26
CA LEU A 406 1.15 -18.87 10.75
C LEU A 406 0.32 -17.72 10.17
N LEU A 407 0.85 -16.50 10.26
CA LEU A 407 0.18 -15.31 9.79
C LEU A 407 -0.08 -15.38 8.28
N THR A 408 0.91 -15.80 7.49
CA THR A 408 0.75 -15.97 6.05
C THR A 408 -0.36 -16.96 5.72
N THR A 409 -0.40 -18.12 6.38
CA THR A 409 -1.46 -19.13 6.16
C THR A 409 -2.85 -18.61 6.51
N VAL A 410 -3.02 -17.96 7.66
CA VAL A 410 -4.31 -17.38 8.09
C VAL A 410 -4.80 -16.34 7.10
N PHE A 411 -3.92 -15.43 6.69
CA PHE A 411 -4.30 -14.40 5.74
C PHE A 411 -4.57 -14.98 4.34
N LEU A 412 -3.83 -15.99 3.86
CA LEU A 412 -4.15 -16.66 2.61
C LEU A 412 -5.56 -17.26 2.61
N PHE A 413 -5.94 -17.98 3.68
CA PHE A 413 -7.29 -18.51 3.81
C PHE A 413 -8.34 -17.41 3.78
N TYR A 414 -8.11 -16.34 4.55
CA TYR A 414 -8.99 -15.17 4.56
C TYR A 414 -9.15 -14.57 3.15
N HIS A 415 -8.06 -14.43 2.39
CA HIS A 415 -8.09 -13.87 1.04
C HIS A 415 -8.96 -14.70 0.09
N VAL A 416 -8.88 -16.03 0.17
CA VAL A 416 -9.71 -16.93 -0.63
C VAL A 416 -11.19 -16.75 -0.33
N VAL A 417 -11.56 -16.68 0.95
CA VAL A 417 -12.96 -16.48 1.37
C VAL A 417 -13.46 -15.10 0.93
N TYR A 418 -12.65 -14.06 1.07
CA TYR A 418 -13.04 -12.70 0.76
C TYR A 418 -13.09 -12.41 -0.75
N ALA A 419 -12.45 -13.23 -1.60
CA ALA A 419 -12.42 -13.07 -3.05
C ALA A 419 -13.79 -13.27 -3.73
N ALA A 420 -14.74 -13.96 -3.09
CA ALA A 420 -16.01 -14.35 -3.72
C ALA A 420 -16.83 -13.15 -4.29
N PRO A 421 -17.06 -12.05 -3.55
CA PRO A 421 -17.65 -10.81 -4.08
C PRO A 421 -16.95 -10.26 -5.32
N ALA A 422 -15.61 -10.27 -5.34
CA ALA A 422 -14.83 -9.77 -6.47
C ALA A 422 -15.03 -10.64 -7.71
N ILE A 423 -14.93 -11.96 -7.56
CA ILE A 423 -15.14 -12.91 -8.66
C ILE A 423 -16.57 -12.81 -9.19
N GLY A 424 -17.58 -12.77 -8.30
CA GLY A 424 -18.98 -12.60 -8.70
C GLY A 424 -19.23 -11.26 -9.40
N GLY A 425 -18.62 -10.18 -8.90
CA GLY A 425 -18.66 -8.86 -9.52
C GLY A 425 -18.05 -8.85 -10.92
N MET A 426 -16.88 -9.47 -11.12
CA MET A 426 -16.26 -9.63 -12.44
C MET A 426 -17.16 -10.40 -13.42
N VAL A 427 -17.77 -11.50 -12.98
CA VAL A 427 -18.71 -12.25 -13.83
C VAL A 427 -19.91 -11.40 -14.22
N VAL A 428 -20.47 -10.63 -13.29
CA VAL A 428 -21.58 -9.71 -13.54
C VAL A 428 -21.18 -8.63 -14.53
N VAL A 429 -19.99 -8.01 -14.36
CA VAL A 429 -19.45 -7.02 -15.30
C VAL A 429 -19.33 -7.61 -16.69
N GLY A 430 -18.76 -8.80 -16.85
CA GLY A 430 -18.63 -9.45 -18.16
C GLY A 430 -19.98 -9.69 -18.83
N LYS A 431 -21.00 -10.11 -18.06
CA LYS A 431 -22.38 -10.25 -18.56
C LYS A 431 -22.98 -8.90 -18.96
N MET A 432 -22.73 -7.84 -18.18
CA MET A 432 -23.21 -6.50 -18.48
C MET A 432 -22.58 -5.92 -19.74
N ILE A 433 -21.25 -6.05 -19.92
CA ILE A 433 -20.56 -5.61 -21.14
C ILE A 433 -21.10 -6.34 -22.37
N LYS A 434 -21.30 -7.67 -22.26
CA LYS A 434 -21.86 -8.47 -23.36
C LYS A 434 -23.30 -8.08 -23.70
N GLY A 435 -24.11 -7.77 -22.69
CA GLY A 435 -25.51 -7.36 -22.89
C GLY A 435 -25.68 -5.91 -23.33
N TYR A 436 -24.70 -5.05 -23.04
CA TYR A 436 -24.72 -3.63 -23.40
C TYR A 436 -24.31 -3.37 -24.85
N GLY A 437 -23.35 -4.12 -25.38
CA GLY A 437 -22.83 -3.83 -26.73
C GLY A 437 -21.65 -2.84 -26.73
N ASP A 438 -21.00 -2.74 -27.88
CA ASP A 438 -19.99 -1.73 -28.19
C ASP A 438 -20.71 -0.54 -28.87
N CYS A 439 -20.83 0.57 -28.15
CA CYS A 439 -21.62 1.73 -28.55
C CYS A 439 -20.77 2.90 -29.04
N ILE A 440 -21.21 3.56 -30.11
CA ILE A 440 -20.70 4.84 -30.59
C ILE A 440 -21.82 5.89 -30.56
N ARG A 441 -21.44 7.16 -30.37
CA ARG A 441 -22.35 8.29 -30.60
C ARG A 441 -22.37 8.66 -32.08
N LEU A 442 -23.55 9.02 -32.56
CA LEU A 442 -23.82 9.53 -33.88
C LEU A 442 -24.05 11.04 -33.75
N ASP A 443 -22.96 11.79 -33.68
CA ASP A 443 -22.94 13.25 -33.65
C ASP A 443 -22.99 13.89 -35.05
#